data_AF-A0A3C0ST60-F1
#
_entry.id   AF-A0A3C0ST60-F1
#
_cell.length_a   1.000
_cell.length_b   1.000
_cell.length_c   1.000
_cell.angle_alpha   90.00
_cell.angle_beta   90.00
_cell.angle_gamma   90.00
#
_symmetry.space_group_name_H-M   'P 1'
#
loop_
_entity.id
_entity.type
_entity.pdbx_description
1 polymer ?
#
loop_
_entity_poly.entity_id
_entity_poly.type
_entity_poly.pdbx_seq_one_letter_code
_entity_poly.pdbx_strand_id
1 'polypeptide(L)' 'GLETVEEMNKLGMIIDVSHLSDGGFYDVARYSKQPFVASHSNSRTICNHSRNLTDDMIRVLSEKGGVT' A
#
# COMPACT_ATOMS: atom_id res chain seq x y z
N GLY A 1 3.95 -13.82 4.44
CA GLY A 1 3.34 -12.68 3.72
C GLY A 1 2.06 -12.27 4.43
N LEU A 2 0.94 -12.90 4.08
CA LEU A 2 -0.37 -12.58 4.68
C LEU A 2 -0.42 -12.73 6.20
N GLU A 3 0.22 -13.77 6.77
CA GLU A 3 0.35 -13.93 8.23
C GLU A 3 1.05 -12.73 8.89
N THR A 4 2.04 -12.13 8.20
CA THR A 4 2.74 -10.93 8.68
C THR A 4 1.82 -9.71 8.64
N VAL A 5 0.99 -9.55 7.61
CA VAL A 5 -0.03 -8.49 7.54
C VAL A 5 -1.01 -8.60 8.71
N GLU A 6 -1.46 -9.83 9.00
CA GLU A 6 -2.37 -10.06 10.12
C GLU A 6 -1.72 -9.72 11.47
N GLU A 7 -0.47 -10.14 11.68
CA GLU A 7 0.25 -9.84 12.92
C GLU A 7 0.55 -8.35 13.08
N MET A 8 0.94 -7.66 12.01
CA MET A 8 1.13 -6.20 12.02
C MET A 8 -0.17 -5.49 12.39
N ASN A 9 -1.32 -5.93 11.86
CA ASN A 9 -2.62 -5.39 12.24
C ASN A 9 -2.96 -5.66 13.72
N LYS A 10 -2.62 -6.85 14.27
CA LYS A 10 -2.81 -7.16 15.69
C LYS A 10 -1.96 -6.27 16.61
N LEU A 11 -0.73 -5.99 16.19
CA LEU A 11 0.21 -5.13 16.92
C LEU A 11 -0.05 -3.63 16.76
N GLY A 12 -0.96 -3.23 15.86
CA GLY A 12 -1.17 -1.81 15.52
C GLY A 12 0.00 -1.20 14.74
N MET A 13 0.81 -2.02 14.08
CA MET A 13 1.89 -1.56 13.21
C MET A 13 1.34 -1.04 11.88
N ILE A 14 1.84 0.12 11.44
CA ILE A 14 1.52 0.65 10.12
C ILE A 14 2.27 -0.17 9.07
N ILE A 15 1.55 -0.62 8.04
CA ILE A 15 2.13 -1.30 6.89
C ILE A 15 2.54 -0.24 5.86
N ASP A 16 3.80 -0.29 5.40
CA ASP A 16 4.30 0.55 4.32
C ASP A 16 4.45 -0.25 3.02
N VAL A 17 3.78 0.20 1.96
CA VAL A 17 3.74 -0.47 0.67
C VAL A 17 4.69 0.14 -0.36
N SER A 18 5.47 1.16 0.01
CA SER A 18 6.28 1.91 -0.94
C SER A 18 7.10 1.01 -1.83
N HIS A 19 7.76 -0.04 -1.30
CA HIS A 19 8.65 -0.96 -2.01
C HIS A 19 8.01 -2.23 -2.57
N LEU A 20 6.70 -2.42 -2.39
CA LEU A 20 6.04 -3.63 -2.85
C LEU A 20 5.84 -3.64 -4.36
N SER A 21 5.75 -4.85 -4.91
CA SER A 21 5.23 -5.03 -6.26
C SER A 21 3.75 -4.67 -6.32
N ASP A 22 3.22 -4.46 -7.53
CA ASP A 22 1.79 -4.16 -7.71
C ASP A 22 0.89 -5.24 -7.10
N GLY A 23 1.24 -6.52 -7.24
CA GLY A 23 0.51 -7.62 -6.61
C GLY A 23 0.56 -7.56 -5.08
N GLY A 24 1.73 -7.29 -4.51
CA GLY A 24 1.89 -7.15 -3.06
C GLY A 24 1.11 -5.96 -2.48
N PHE A 25 1.04 -4.85 -3.22
CA PHE A 25 0.17 -3.72 -2.87
C PHE A 25 -1.29 -4.17 -2.77
N TYR A 26 -1.80 -4.89 -3.77
CA TYR A 26 -3.20 -5.35 -3.76
C TYR A 26 -3.48 -6.42 -2.71
N ASP A 27 -2.49 -7.25 -2.35
CA ASP A 27 -2.61 -8.16 -1.21
C ASP A 27 -2.77 -7.37 0.10
N VAL A 28 -1.95 -6.35 0.34
CA VAL A 28 -2.11 -5.48 1.52
C VAL A 28 -3.47 -4.77 1.49
N ALA A 29 -3.86 -4.20 0.35
CA ALA A 29 -5.15 -3.51 0.22
C ALA A 29 -6.34 -4.44 0.50
N ARG A 30 -6.25 -5.72 0.10
CA ARG A 30 -7.30 -6.72 0.31
C ARG A 30 -7.35 -7.23 1.74
N TYR A 31 -6.21 -7.54 2.33
CA TYR A 31 -6.14 -8.30 3.58
C TYR A 31 -5.86 -7.45 4.83
N SER A 32 -5.31 -6.23 4.69
CA SER A 32 -5.15 -5.34 5.83
C SER A 32 -6.51 -4.85 6.34
N LYS A 33 -6.71 -5.00 7.65
CA LYS A 33 -7.88 -4.54 8.41
C LYS A 33 -7.71 -3.13 8.98
N GLN A 34 -6.51 -2.56 8.84
CA GLN A 34 -6.15 -1.21 9.30
C GLN A 34 -5.65 -0.37 8.10
N PRO A 35 -5.74 0.96 8.17
CA PRO A 35 -5.09 1.84 7.19
C PRO A 35 -3.60 1.52 7.03
N PHE A 36 -3.08 1.72 5.82
CA PHE A 36 -1.68 1.51 5.47
C PHE A 36 -1.17 2.71 4.67
N VAL A 37 0.14 2.80 4.45
CA VAL A 37 0.77 3.98 3.85
C VAL A 37 1.70 3.59 2.70
N ALA A 38 1.98 4.54 1.81
CA ALA A 38 3.15 4.52 0.96
C ALA A 38 4.06 5.68 1.39
N SER A 39 4.92 5.46 2.37
CA SER A 39 5.72 6.52 3.01
C SER A 39 6.59 7.35 2.05
N HIS A 40 7.00 6.78 0.91
CA HIS A 40 7.76 7.46 -0.13
C HIS A 40 7.49 6.85 -1.51
N SER A 41 6.42 7.30 -2.17
CA SER A 41 6.09 6.91 -3.54
C SER A 41 5.58 8.12 -4.33
N ASN A 42 5.73 8.12 -5.66
CA ASN A 42 5.22 9.16 -6.54
C ASN A 42 4.16 8.61 -7.51
N SER A 43 3.60 9.48 -8.38
CA SER A 43 2.65 9.08 -9.43
C SER A 43 3.35 8.47 -10.65
N ARG A 44 2.86 7.31 -11.09
CA ARG A 44 3.33 6.61 -12.30
C ARG A 44 2.91 7.34 -13.57
N THR A 45 1.80 8.08 -13.53
CA THR A 45 1.33 8.93 -14.63
C THR A 45 2.29 10.10 -14.90
N ILE A 46 2.94 10.65 -13.87
CA ILE A 46 3.94 11.72 -14.01
C ILE A 46 5.32 11.18 -14.40
N CYS A 47 5.76 10.09 -13.76
CA CYS A 47 7.03 9.43 -14.07
C CYS A 47 6.79 7.93 -14.13
N ASN A 48 6.88 7.34 -15.33
CA ASN A 48 6.62 5.92 -15.55
C ASN A 48 7.77 5.05 -15.05
N HIS A 49 7.80 4.83 -13.74
CA HIS A 49 8.75 3.98 -13.05
C HIS A 49 7.97 2.96 -12.20
N SER A 50 8.42 1.70 -12.16
CA SER A 50 7.73 0.60 -11.45
C SER A 50 7.54 0.87 -9.95
N ARG A 51 8.44 1.68 -9.39
CA ARG A 51 8.42 2.19 -8.00
C ARG A 51 7.22 3.10 -7.69
N ASN A 52 6.63 3.73 -8.70
CA ASN A 52 5.55 4.71 -8.53
C ASN A 52 4.18 4.04 -8.58
N LEU A 53 3.20 4.66 -7.94
CA LEU A 53 1.83 4.16 -7.86
C LEU A 53 1.02 4.56 -9.10
N THR A 54 0.18 3.65 -9.59
CA THR A 54 -0.85 4.00 -10.58
C THR A 54 -1.94 4.87 -9.93
N ASP A 55 -2.69 5.61 -10.74
CA ASP A 55 -3.80 6.42 -10.23
C ASP A 55 -4.87 5.56 -9.52
N ASP A 56 -5.03 4.29 -9.94
CA ASP A 56 -5.92 3.34 -9.27
C ASP A 56 -5.42 2.95 -7.88
N MET A 57 -4.12 2.65 -7.75
CA MET A 57 -3.50 2.37 -6.46
C MET A 57 -3.63 3.55 -5.50
N ILE A 58 -3.46 4.79 -5.99
CA ILE A 58 -3.64 6.00 -5.17
C ILE A 58 -5.09 6.12 -4.69
N ARG A 59 -6.07 5.81 -5.55
CA ARG A 59 -7.50 5.77 -5.17
C ARG A 59 -7.76 4.71 -4.10
N VAL A 60 -7.31 3.48 -4.31
CA VAL A 60 -7.47 2.37 -3.35
C VAL A 60 -6.83 2.71 -2.00
N LEU A 61 -5.64 3.31 -2.01
CA LEU A 61 -4.96 3.77 -0.79
C LEU A 61 -5.82 4.79 -0.03
N SER A 62 -6.38 5.77 -0.75
CA SER A 62 -7.26 6.79 -0.17
C SER A 62 -8.55 6.19 0.40
N GLU A 63 -9.22 5.29 -0.32
CA GLU A 63 -10.43 4.59 0.12
C GLU A 63 -10.20 3.73 1.38
N LYS A 64 -8.97 3.25 1.58
CA LYS A 64 -8.53 2.51 2.76
C LYS A 64 -8.12 3.41 3.94
N GLY A 65 -8.24 4.73 3.80
CA GLY A 65 -7.83 5.71 4.80
C GLY A 65 -6.31 5.88 4.91
N GLY A 66 -5.57 5.44 3.89
CA GLY A 66 -4.12 5.54 3.80
C GLY A 66 -3.63 6.89 3.27
N VAL A 67 -2.31 7.05 3.27
CA VAL A 67 -1.62 8.24 2.77
C VAL A 67 -0.37 7.85 1.99
N THR A 68 -0.05 8.65 0.97
CA THR A 68 1.21 8.62 0.21
C THR A 68 1.80 10.01 0.11
#